data_AF-A0A6P1NI38-F1
#
_entry.id   AF-A0A6P1NI38-F1
#
_cell.length_a   1.000
_cell.length_b   1.000
_cell.length_c   1.000
_cell.angle_alpha   90.00
_cell.angle_beta   90.00
_cell.angle_gamma   90.00
#
_symmetry.space_group_name_H-M   'P 1'
#
loop_
_entity.id
_entity.type
_entity.pdbx_description
1 polymer ?
#
loop_
_entity_poly.entity_id
_entity_poly.type
_entity_poly.pdbx_seq_one_letter_code
_entity_poly.pdbx_strand_id
1 'polypeptide(L)'
;MVTACIYLPFEKEASIIKRDLFNSIPQEWVKSEAGHNEGFFHHLKTSRGFLDQLYAVWKHNQCDYVGFSYNDVFLSLAGREYDKDIAKAGITQSDSRSFKWRENDLLSVIKVSENFIPRLYALEDISVVQDGDTIASFYKRKTGKDRSLKQLSELIKKAYPEFYASFDDVLNGKTLIPCNVFFLQRNLLNEYCEFLFGLLEKISFSSYQDEYVDYYLLSLILFTTYFTNGNIESLSFSAPAIYVSDYLRISNDLNSRNIVKSVLRKEKIIRYTSPKKVLYGA
;
A
#
# COMPACT_ATOMS: atom_id res chain seq x y z
N MET A 1 -26.49 -9.36 5.89
CA MET A 1 -25.58 -8.90 6.96
C MET A 1 -24.36 -8.36 6.26
N VAL A 2 -23.93 -7.14 6.54
CA VAL A 2 -22.75 -6.54 5.89
C VAL A 2 -21.50 -7.19 6.49
N THR A 3 -20.54 -7.56 5.63
CA THR A 3 -19.32 -8.28 6.01
C THR A 3 -18.07 -7.45 5.69
N ALA A 4 -17.02 -7.58 6.52
CA ALA A 4 -15.77 -6.86 6.31
C ALA A 4 -14.56 -7.69 6.73
N CYS A 5 -13.48 -7.63 5.95
CA CYS A 5 -12.28 -8.43 6.17
C CYS A 5 -11.03 -7.60 5.85
N ILE A 6 -10.09 -7.48 6.79
CA ILE A 6 -8.79 -6.85 6.59
C ILE A 6 -7.73 -7.95 6.49
N TYR A 7 -7.10 -8.06 5.33
CA TYR A 7 -6.16 -9.12 5.03
C TYR A 7 -4.72 -8.72 5.37
N LEU A 8 -4.00 -9.65 6.00
CA LEU A 8 -2.61 -9.53 6.40
C LEU A 8 -1.75 -10.59 5.70
N PRO A 9 -0.64 -10.20 5.08
CA PRO A 9 0.25 -11.10 4.34
C PRO A 9 0.95 -12.13 5.22
N PHE A 10 1.26 -11.82 6.48
CA PHE A 10 2.03 -12.71 7.35
C PHE A 10 1.26 -13.16 8.59
N GLU A 11 1.36 -14.46 8.91
CA GLU A 11 0.75 -15.03 10.13
C GLU A 11 1.24 -14.35 11.43
N LYS A 12 2.47 -13.84 11.43
CA LYS A 12 3.03 -13.10 12.58
C LYS A 12 2.24 -11.82 12.85
N GLU A 13 1.86 -11.08 11.81
CA GLU A 13 1.05 -9.86 11.92
C GLU A 13 -0.37 -10.19 12.45
N ALA A 14 -0.96 -11.29 11.97
CA ALA A 14 -2.27 -11.76 12.41
C ALA A 14 -2.29 -12.31 13.86
N SER A 15 -1.17 -12.82 14.36
CA SER A 15 -1.08 -13.33 15.74
C SER A 15 -1.09 -12.23 16.81
N ILE A 16 -0.73 -11.00 16.43
CA ILE A 16 -0.65 -9.82 17.31
C ILE A 16 -2.05 -9.23 17.55
N ILE A 17 -2.94 -9.33 16.57
CA ILE A 17 -4.32 -8.82 16.67
C ILE A 17 -5.24 -10.01 16.91
N LYS A 18 -5.74 -10.16 18.15
CA LYS A 18 -6.78 -11.15 18.44
C LYS A 18 -8.00 -10.87 17.55
N ARG A 19 -8.14 -11.72 16.53
CA ARG A 19 -9.11 -11.77 15.42
C ARG A 19 -10.44 -11.07 15.71
N ASP A 20 -10.66 -10.00 14.96
CA ASP A 20 -11.97 -9.38 14.75
C ASP A 20 -12.08 -9.15 13.23
N LEU A 21 -11.81 -7.95 12.70
CA LEU A 21 -11.77 -7.76 11.23
C LEU A 21 -10.55 -8.38 10.53
N PHE A 22 -9.46 -8.66 11.25
CA PHE A 22 -8.18 -9.07 10.65
C PHE A 22 -8.09 -10.57 10.38
N ASN A 23 -7.64 -10.89 9.16
CA ASN A 23 -7.52 -12.25 8.64
C ASN A 23 -6.16 -12.45 7.99
N SER A 24 -5.53 -13.59 8.22
CA SER A 24 -4.37 -14.00 7.42
C SER A 24 -4.83 -14.31 6.00
N ILE A 25 -4.00 -13.95 5.01
CA ILE A 25 -4.24 -14.38 3.62
C ILE A 25 -4.02 -15.89 3.54
N PRO A 26 -5.02 -16.67 3.07
CA PRO A 26 -4.86 -18.10 2.91
C PRO A 26 -3.77 -18.44 1.89
N GLN A 27 -2.86 -19.35 2.24
CA GLN A 27 -1.71 -19.70 1.39
C GLN A 27 -2.13 -20.37 0.08
N GLU A 28 -3.28 -21.03 0.07
CA GLU A 28 -3.89 -21.61 -1.11
C GLU A 28 -4.33 -20.56 -2.13
N TRP A 29 -4.76 -19.37 -1.71
CA TRP A 29 -5.14 -18.28 -2.61
C TRP A 29 -3.92 -17.76 -3.38
N VAL A 30 -2.79 -17.61 -2.71
CA VAL A 30 -1.55 -17.17 -3.36
C VAL A 30 -1.02 -18.26 -4.31
N LYS A 31 -1.18 -19.53 -3.95
CA LYS A 31 -0.74 -20.68 -4.78
C LYS A 31 -1.64 -20.95 -5.99
N SER A 32 -2.95 -20.74 -5.89
CA SER A 32 -3.87 -20.92 -7.02
C SER A 32 -3.60 -19.90 -8.12
N GLU A 33 -3.48 -18.62 -7.76
CA GLU A 33 -3.21 -17.56 -8.74
C GLU A 33 -1.82 -17.69 -9.35
N ALA A 34 -0.90 -18.32 -8.62
CA ALA A 34 0.38 -18.71 -9.17
C ALA A 34 0.25 -19.73 -10.33
N GLY A 35 -0.77 -20.57 -10.38
CA GLY A 35 -0.92 -21.59 -11.43
C GLY A 35 -1.44 -21.06 -12.77
N HIS A 36 -2.10 -19.90 -12.80
CA HIS A 36 -2.97 -19.53 -13.92
C HIS A 36 -2.36 -18.62 -15.01
N ASN A 37 -1.21 -17.97 -14.77
CA ASN A 37 -0.59 -17.07 -15.76
C ASN A 37 0.94 -17.11 -15.66
N GLU A 38 1.59 -17.84 -16.56
CA GLU A 38 3.03 -18.12 -16.47
C GLU A 38 3.95 -16.90 -16.76
N GLY A 39 3.44 -15.83 -17.37
CA GLY A 39 4.21 -14.61 -17.68
C GLY A 39 4.22 -13.59 -16.54
N PHE A 40 3.17 -12.77 -16.46
CA PHE A 40 3.07 -11.66 -15.50
C PHE A 40 3.19 -12.11 -14.03
N PHE A 41 2.59 -13.25 -13.66
CA PHE A 41 2.64 -13.72 -12.28
C PHE A 41 3.96 -14.38 -11.94
N HIS A 42 4.73 -14.85 -12.91
CA HIS A 42 6.10 -15.25 -12.62
C HIS A 42 6.90 -14.03 -12.14
N HIS A 43 6.74 -12.88 -12.78
CA HIS A 43 7.38 -11.63 -12.35
C HIS A 43 6.90 -11.17 -10.96
N LEU A 44 5.59 -11.14 -10.72
CA LEU A 44 5.04 -10.82 -9.38
C LEU A 44 5.51 -11.80 -8.29
N LYS A 45 5.61 -13.10 -8.58
CA LYS A 45 6.13 -14.12 -7.64
C LYS A 45 7.61 -13.98 -7.36
N THR A 46 8.41 -13.69 -8.38
CA THR A 46 9.85 -13.53 -8.23
C THR A 46 10.15 -12.33 -7.35
N SER A 47 9.25 -11.35 -7.42
CA SER A 47 9.22 -10.17 -6.56
C SER A 47 8.96 -10.52 -5.07
N ARG A 48 8.16 -11.56 -4.75
CA ARG A 48 7.73 -11.92 -3.37
C ARG A 48 7.24 -10.73 -2.53
N GLY A 49 6.63 -9.74 -3.17
CA GLY A 49 6.12 -8.53 -2.53
C GLY A 49 4.61 -8.55 -2.36
N PHE A 50 4.08 -7.64 -1.54
CA PHE A 50 2.65 -7.52 -1.23
C PHE A 50 1.68 -7.54 -2.44
N LEU A 51 2.15 -7.29 -3.67
CA LEU A 51 1.34 -7.31 -4.90
C LEU A 51 0.78 -8.69 -5.25
N ASP A 52 1.53 -9.78 -5.02
CA ASP A 52 1.03 -11.14 -5.28
C ASP A 52 -0.13 -11.51 -4.34
N GLN A 53 -0.01 -11.07 -3.10
CA GLN A 53 -0.99 -11.22 -2.04
C GLN A 53 -2.20 -10.31 -2.21
N LEU A 54 -1.98 -9.06 -2.63
CA LEU A 54 -3.07 -8.17 -3.01
C LEU A 54 -3.87 -8.74 -4.18
N TYR A 55 -3.21 -9.32 -5.18
CA TYR A 55 -3.89 -9.98 -6.29
C TYR A 55 -4.72 -11.18 -5.82
N ALA A 56 -4.15 -12.03 -4.96
CA ALA A 56 -4.86 -13.16 -4.39
C ALA A 56 -6.10 -12.71 -3.59
N VAL A 57 -5.97 -11.66 -2.77
CA VAL A 57 -7.11 -11.06 -2.07
C VAL A 57 -8.16 -10.57 -3.06
N TRP A 58 -7.77 -9.85 -4.11
CA TRP A 58 -8.70 -9.38 -5.14
C TRP A 58 -9.48 -10.53 -5.77
N LYS A 59 -8.84 -11.64 -6.12
CA LYS A 59 -9.49 -12.77 -6.82
C LYS A 59 -10.37 -13.65 -5.94
N HIS A 60 -10.07 -13.76 -4.65
CA HIS A 60 -10.71 -14.76 -3.79
C HIS A 60 -11.61 -14.19 -2.69
N ASN A 61 -11.41 -12.93 -2.26
CA ASN A 61 -12.23 -12.35 -1.19
C ASN A 61 -13.73 -12.37 -1.56
N GLN A 62 -14.60 -12.45 -0.55
CA GLN A 62 -16.06 -12.42 -0.71
C GLN A 62 -16.73 -11.38 0.19
N CYS A 63 -15.96 -10.60 0.95
CA CYS A 63 -16.49 -9.66 1.93
C CYS A 63 -17.02 -8.40 1.22
N ASP A 64 -18.01 -7.72 1.78
CA ASP A 64 -18.58 -6.50 1.20
C ASP A 64 -17.59 -5.33 1.26
N TYR A 65 -16.80 -5.29 2.34
CA TYR A 65 -15.69 -4.37 2.53
C TYR A 65 -14.38 -5.13 2.75
N VAL A 66 -13.32 -4.66 2.12
CA VAL A 66 -12.03 -5.34 2.08
C VAL A 66 -10.94 -4.37 2.48
N GLY A 67 -10.19 -4.72 3.50
CA GLY A 67 -8.95 -4.06 3.84
C GLY A 67 -7.74 -4.88 3.44
N PHE A 68 -6.65 -4.17 3.19
CA PHE A 68 -5.34 -4.76 2.96
C PHE A 68 -4.31 -3.98 3.76
N SER A 69 -3.47 -4.69 4.51
CA SER A 69 -2.47 -4.10 5.39
C SER A 69 -1.22 -4.97 5.35
N TYR A 70 -0.05 -4.36 5.41
CA TYR A 70 1.24 -5.04 5.29
C TYR A 70 2.36 -4.21 5.94
N ASN A 71 3.49 -4.85 6.23
CA ASN A 71 4.68 -4.22 6.84
C ASN A 71 4.36 -3.52 8.17
N ASP A 72 3.49 -4.13 8.98
CA ASP A 72 3.04 -3.57 10.26
C ASP A 72 2.38 -2.17 10.15
N VAL A 73 1.84 -1.81 8.98
CA VAL A 73 1.10 -0.56 8.75
C VAL A 73 -0.39 -0.82 8.62
N PHE A 74 -1.18 -0.24 9.51
CA PHE A 74 -2.64 -0.37 9.56
C PHE A 74 -3.32 0.98 9.36
N LEU A 75 -4.63 1.01 9.12
CA LEU A 75 -5.40 2.26 9.06
C LEU A 75 -6.34 2.37 10.23
N SER A 76 -6.45 3.55 10.85
CA SER A 76 -7.51 3.82 11.81
C SER A 76 -8.84 4.03 11.09
N LEU A 77 -9.85 3.20 11.40
CA LEU A 77 -11.21 3.32 10.88
C LEU A 77 -12.11 4.19 11.75
N ALA A 78 -11.55 4.90 12.73
CA ALA A 78 -12.31 5.69 13.70
C ALA A 78 -12.99 6.93 13.12
N GLY A 79 -12.71 7.31 11.87
CA GLY A 79 -13.29 8.48 11.23
C GLY A 79 -12.96 9.81 11.90
N ARG A 80 -11.91 9.82 12.72
CA ARG A 80 -11.34 11.05 13.26
C ARG A 80 -10.22 11.46 12.32
N GLU A 81 -10.27 12.69 11.84
CA GLU A 81 -9.09 13.35 11.33
C GLU A 81 -8.12 13.45 12.51
N TYR A 82 -7.15 12.54 12.58
CA TYR A 82 -5.97 12.82 13.37
C TYR A 82 -5.04 13.61 12.45
N ASP A 83 -4.51 14.73 12.92
CA ASP A 83 -3.56 15.54 12.16
C ASP A 83 -2.25 14.78 11.83
N LYS A 84 -2.06 13.59 12.42
CA LYS A 84 -0.82 12.82 12.41
C LYS A 84 -1.07 11.31 12.44
N ASP A 85 -0.17 10.58 11.80
CA ASP A 85 -0.05 9.14 11.94
C ASP A 85 0.38 8.75 13.36
N ILE A 86 0.12 7.51 13.73
CA ILE A 86 0.34 7.01 15.09
C ILE A 86 1.38 5.90 15.04
N ALA A 87 2.41 6.02 15.88
CA ALA A 87 3.44 5.00 16.06
C ALA A 87 3.16 4.21 17.36
N LYS A 88 3.25 2.88 17.30
CA LYS A 88 2.98 2.00 18.45
C LYS A 88 4.01 0.89 18.57
N ALA A 89 4.45 0.62 19.80
CA ALA A 89 5.36 -0.49 20.09
C ALA A 89 4.71 -1.89 19.98
N GLY A 90 3.37 -1.94 19.89
CA GLY A 90 2.58 -3.17 19.78
C GLY A 90 1.09 -2.83 19.77
N ILE A 91 0.26 -3.81 19.44
CA ILE A 91 -1.20 -3.68 19.43
C ILE A 91 -1.78 -4.25 20.71
N THR A 92 -2.65 -3.48 21.34
CA THR A 92 -3.40 -3.86 22.54
C THR A 92 -4.87 -4.08 22.21
N GLN A 93 -5.62 -4.72 23.10
CA GLN A 93 -7.07 -4.88 22.90
C GLN A 93 -7.82 -3.53 22.88
N SER A 94 -7.32 -2.51 23.60
CA SER A 94 -7.88 -1.15 23.54
C SER A 94 -7.68 -0.49 22.18
N ASP A 95 -6.64 -0.86 21.44
CA ASP A 95 -6.38 -0.31 20.10
C ASP A 95 -7.44 -0.79 19.10
N SER A 96 -7.84 -2.06 19.16
CA SER A 96 -8.93 -2.57 18.31
C SER A 96 -10.22 -1.77 18.49
N ARG A 97 -10.52 -1.31 19.72
CA ARG A 97 -11.68 -0.44 19.98
C ARG A 97 -11.46 1.00 19.50
N SER A 98 -10.26 1.54 19.76
CA SER A 98 -9.93 2.94 19.48
C SER A 98 -9.83 3.22 17.98
N PHE A 99 -9.30 2.26 17.22
CA PHE A 99 -9.14 2.34 15.76
C PHE A 99 -10.27 1.66 14.98
N LYS A 100 -11.33 1.19 15.68
CA LYS A 100 -12.53 0.61 15.09
C LYS A 100 -12.28 -0.63 14.22
N TRP A 101 -11.39 -1.51 14.68
CA TRP A 101 -11.03 -2.75 14.00
C TRP A 101 -11.92 -3.94 14.35
N ARG A 102 -13.16 -3.69 14.76
CA ARG A 102 -14.08 -4.73 15.23
C ARG A 102 -15.28 -4.86 14.31
N GLU A 103 -15.79 -6.07 14.11
CA GLU A 103 -17.03 -6.34 13.37
C GLU A 103 -18.19 -5.51 13.94
N ASN A 104 -18.29 -5.44 15.26
CA ASN A 104 -19.31 -4.63 15.95
C ASN A 104 -19.18 -3.11 15.71
N ASP A 105 -18.01 -2.64 15.25
CA ASP A 105 -17.80 -1.23 14.90
C ASP A 105 -18.16 -0.92 13.44
N LEU A 106 -18.34 -1.93 12.57
CA LEU A 106 -18.46 -1.79 11.11
C LEU A 106 -19.56 -0.81 10.69
N LEU A 107 -20.74 -0.89 11.30
CA LEU A 107 -21.85 0.04 10.99
C LEU A 107 -21.51 1.49 11.34
N SER A 108 -20.65 1.73 12.35
CA SER A 108 -20.19 3.08 12.69
C SER A 108 -19.08 3.56 11.76
N VAL A 109 -18.24 2.64 11.26
CA VAL A 109 -17.19 2.92 10.26
C VAL A 109 -17.82 3.36 8.94
N ILE A 110 -18.76 2.57 8.40
CA ILE A 110 -19.43 2.83 7.11
C ILE A 110 -20.21 4.14 7.13
N LYS A 111 -20.76 4.54 8.28
CA LYS A 111 -21.42 5.84 8.45
C LYS A 111 -20.49 7.04 8.29
N VAL A 112 -19.20 6.86 8.56
CA VAL A 112 -18.18 7.90 8.34
C VAL A 112 -17.81 7.92 6.86
N SER A 113 -17.41 6.76 6.34
CA SER A 113 -17.03 6.58 4.94
C SER A 113 -17.09 5.11 4.59
N GLU A 114 -17.34 4.82 3.33
CA GLU A 114 -17.27 3.46 2.79
C GLU A 114 -15.84 3.05 2.43
N ASN A 115 -14.96 4.04 2.23
CA ASN A 115 -13.58 3.85 1.79
C ASN A 115 -12.62 4.65 2.66
N PHE A 116 -11.54 4.01 3.11
CA PHE A 116 -10.47 4.59 3.89
C PHE A 116 -9.14 4.29 3.21
N ILE A 117 -8.36 5.35 3.00
CA ILE A 117 -7.01 5.28 2.45
C ILE A 117 -6.07 6.11 3.31
N PRO A 118 -4.75 5.91 3.25
CA PRO A 118 -3.81 6.77 3.94
C PRO A 118 -3.88 8.18 3.38
N ARG A 119 -3.41 9.14 4.17
CA ARG A 119 -3.19 10.50 3.69
C ARG A 119 -2.16 10.61 2.57
N LEU A 120 -2.21 11.73 1.89
CA LEU A 120 -1.19 12.12 0.94
C LEU A 120 -0.01 12.75 1.70
N TYR A 121 1.22 12.35 1.36
CA TYR A 121 2.43 12.78 2.06
C TYR A 121 3.33 13.57 1.13
N ALA A 122 3.94 14.64 1.65
CA ALA A 122 5.05 15.27 0.96
C ALA A 122 6.24 14.28 0.88
N LEU A 123 6.87 14.20 -0.30
CA LEU A 123 7.95 13.26 -0.57
C LEU A 123 9.14 13.44 0.39
N GLU A 124 9.40 14.67 0.81
CA GLU A 124 10.43 15.02 1.80
C GLU A 124 10.19 14.44 3.19
N ASP A 125 8.92 14.18 3.55
CA ASP A 125 8.59 13.56 4.83
C ASP A 125 8.78 12.04 4.80
N ILE A 126 8.70 11.44 3.61
CA ILE A 126 8.72 9.97 3.40
C ILE A 126 10.00 9.45 2.73
N SER A 127 10.90 10.33 2.29
CA SER A 127 12.19 9.91 1.71
C SER A 127 13.28 10.96 1.83
N VAL A 128 14.51 10.53 1.54
CA VAL A 128 15.62 11.46 1.31
C VAL A 128 15.48 12.02 -0.11
N VAL A 129 15.15 13.31 -0.18
CA VAL A 129 14.99 14.07 -1.42
C VAL A 129 16.16 15.00 -1.67
N GLN A 130 16.37 15.35 -2.93
CA GLN A 130 17.20 16.46 -3.38
C GLN A 130 16.29 17.65 -3.68
N ASP A 131 16.86 18.86 -3.61
CA ASP A 131 16.14 20.08 -3.95
C ASP A 131 15.56 19.98 -5.37
N GLY A 132 14.24 20.20 -5.48
CA GLY A 132 13.54 20.16 -6.76
C GLY A 132 13.04 18.77 -7.20
N ASP A 133 13.19 17.72 -6.39
CA ASP A 133 12.67 16.40 -6.73
C ASP A 133 11.14 16.43 -6.96
N THR A 134 10.72 15.94 -8.12
CA THR A 134 9.37 15.44 -8.41
C THR A 134 9.30 13.93 -8.19
N ILE A 135 8.09 13.35 -8.12
CA ILE A 135 7.91 11.89 -8.06
C ILE A 135 8.59 11.17 -9.24
N ALA A 136 8.50 11.72 -10.45
CA ALA A 136 9.17 11.16 -11.63
C ALA A 136 10.71 11.15 -11.49
N SER A 137 11.29 12.25 -10.99
CA SER A 137 12.74 12.34 -10.78
C SER A 137 13.21 11.42 -9.64
N PHE A 138 12.41 11.30 -8.57
CA PHE A 138 12.64 10.39 -7.46
C PHE A 138 12.64 8.94 -7.94
N TYR A 139 11.63 8.54 -8.70
CA TYR A 139 11.55 7.22 -9.32
C TYR A 139 12.80 6.95 -10.16
N LYS A 140 13.17 7.87 -11.08
CA LYS A 140 14.33 7.70 -11.97
C LYS A 140 15.63 7.55 -11.19
N ARG A 141 15.81 8.28 -10.09
CA ARG A 141 16.99 8.13 -9.23
C ARG A 141 17.01 6.79 -8.51
N LYS A 142 15.85 6.28 -8.07
CA LYS A 142 15.74 5.01 -7.34
C LYS A 142 15.93 3.81 -8.24
N THR A 143 15.38 3.84 -9.44
CA THR A 143 15.41 2.71 -10.38
C THR A 143 16.56 2.79 -11.38
N GLY A 144 17.11 3.99 -11.61
CA GLY A 144 18.03 4.26 -12.72
C GLY A 144 17.33 4.24 -14.09
N LYS A 145 15.99 4.21 -14.13
CA LYS A 145 15.19 3.94 -15.33
C LYS A 145 14.08 4.98 -15.50
N ASP A 146 13.67 5.22 -16.74
CA ASP A 146 12.52 6.06 -17.09
C ASP A 146 11.55 5.37 -18.06
N ARG A 147 11.96 4.24 -18.66
CA ARG A 147 11.17 3.50 -19.65
C ARG A 147 9.81 3.08 -19.12
N SER A 148 9.75 2.50 -17.91
CA SER A 148 8.51 1.98 -17.34
C SER A 148 7.49 3.10 -17.08
N LEU A 149 7.94 4.29 -16.63
CA LEU A 149 7.07 5.47 -16.50
C LEU A 149 6.53 5.96 -17.85
N LYS A 150 7.37 5.97 -18.89
CA LYS A 150 6.94 6.34 -20.25
C LYS A 150 5.90 5.36 -20.79
N GLN A 151 6.12 4.06 -20.60
CA GLN A 151 5.14 3.03 -20.96
C GLN A 151 3.82 3.23 -20.20
N LEU A 152 3.91 3.47 -18.89
CA LEU A 152 2.73 3.70 -18.06
C LEU A 152 1.93 4.93 -18.49
N SER A 153 2.62 6.04 -18.79
CA SER A 153 2.01 7.24 -19.34
C SER A 153 1.20 6.95 -20.60
N GLU A 154 1.78 6.24 -21.57
CA GLU A 154 1.11 5.91 -22.83
C GLU A 154 -0.05 4.92 -22.63
N LEU A 155 0.10 3.96 -21.71
CA LEU A 155 -0.96 3.02 -21.35
C LEU A 155 -2.16 3.74 -20.70
N ILE A 156 -1.92 4.65 -19.76
CA ILE A 156 -2.97 5.42 -19.08
C ILE A 156 -3.68 6.34 -20.09
N LYS A 157 -2.94 7.11 -20.90
CA LYS A 157 -3.54 7.95 -21.96
C LYS A 157 -4.50 7.18 -22.87
N LYS A 158 -4.15 5.93 -23.20
CA LYS A 158 -4.91 5.10 -24.13
C LYS A 158 -6.07 4.36 -23.48
N ALA A 159 -5.85 3.74 -22.32
CA ALA A 159 -6.79 2.81 -21.71
C ALA A 159 -7.63 3.45 -20.59
N TYR A 160 -7.13 4.51 -19.95
CA TYR A 160 -7.71 5.17 -18.78
C TYR A 160 -7.52 6.70 -18.88
N PRO A 161 -7.97 7.35 -19.98
CA PRO A 161 -7.72 8.77 -20.23
C PRO A 161 -8.24 9.68 -19.09
N GLU A 162 -9.30 9.25 -18.38
CA GLU A 162 -9.87 9.92 -17.23
C GLU A 162 -8.93 10.03 -16.02
N PHE A 163 -7.90 9.17 -15.94
CA PHE A 163 -6.86 9.22 -14.91
C PHE A 163 -5.58 9.92 -15.37
N TYR A 164 -5.48 10.33 -16.65
CA TYR A 164 -4.22 10.86 -17.19
C TYR A 164 -3.81 12.18 -16.56
N ALA A 165 -4.75 13.09 -16.31
CA ALA A 165 -4.46 14.35 -15.62
C ALA A 165 -3.91 14.11 -14.20
N SER A 166 -4.58 13.26 -13.44
CA SER A 166 -4.17 12.86 -12.08
C SER A 166 -2.78 12.22 -12.09
N PHE A 167 -2.51 11.37 -13.10
CA PHE A 167 -1.21 10.72 -13.26
C PHE A 167 -0.10 11.72 -13.53
N ASP A 168 -0.33 12.67 -14.44
CA ASP A 168 0.65 13.72 -14.77
C ASP A 168 0.92 14.63 -13.57
N ASP A 169 -0.13 15.00 -12.83
CA ASP A 169 -0.02 15.78 -11.59
C ASP A 169 0.80 15.04 -10.53
N VAL A 170 0.59 13.72 -10.35
CA VAL A 170 1.37 12.90 -9.43
C VAL A 170 2.85 12.86 -9.85
N LEU A 171 3.15 12.64 -11.13
CA LEU A 171 4.52 12.55 -11.61
C LEU A 171 5.30 13.86 -11.49
N ASN A 172 4.65 14.99 -11.76
CA ASN A 172 5.22 16.33 -11.69
C ASN A 172 5.17 16.91 -10.27
N GLY A 173 4.32 16.36 -9.42
CA GLY A 173 4.15 16.75 -8.04
C GLY A 173 5.24 16.26 -7.10
N LYS A 174 5.02 16.55 -5.82
CA LYS A 174 5.93 16.20 -4.71
C LYS A 174 5.23 15.41 -3.62
N THR A 175 4.08 14.83 -3.93
CA THR A 175 3.21 14.18 -2.96
C THR A 175 2.86 12.77 -3.41
N LEU A 176 2.84 11.83 -2.47
CA LEU A 176 2.61 10.41 -2.74
C LEU A 176 1.91 9.76 -1.56
N ILE A 177 1.09 8.75 -1.81
CA ILE A 177 0.68 7.81 -0.77
C ILE A 177 1.74 6.70 -0.70
N PRO A 178 2.50 6.57 0.42
CA PRO A 178 3.71 5.75 0.48
C PRO A 178 3.44 4.25 0.69
N CYS A 179 2.18 3.82 0.69
CA CYS A 179 1.79 2.43 0.90
C CYS A 179 0.43 2.12 0.26
N ASN A 180 0.23 0.87 -0.13
CA ASN A 180 -1.05 0.34 -0.66
C ASN A 180 -1.89 -0.28 0.45
N VAL A 181 -2.01 0.40 1.59
CA VAL A 181 -2.87 0.00 2.69
C VAL A 181 -4.23 0.66 2.50
N PHE A 182 -5.32 -0.05 2.72
CA PHE A 182 -6.67 0.51 2.53
C PHE A 182 -7.73 -0.27 3.29
N PHE A 183 -8.95 0.29 3.34
CA PHE A 183 -10.20 -0.40 3.63
C PHE A 183 -11.26 0.13 2.66
N LEU A 184 -11.69 -0.66 1.68
CA LEU A 184 -12.54 -0.21 0.58
C LEU A 184 -13.80 -1.06 0.49
N GLN A 185 -14.87 -0.49 -0.05
CA GLN A 185 -15.97 -1.30 -0.57
C GLN A 185 -15.48 -2.20 -1.73
N ARG A 186 -16.01 -3.42 -1.82
CA ARG A 186 -15.53 -4.43 -2.78
C ARG A 186 -15.56 -3.95 -4.24
N ASN A 187 -16.56 -3.18 -4.64
CA ASN A 187 -16.66 -2.67 -6.01
C ASN A 187 -15.50 -1.72 -6.33
N LEU A 188 -15.16 -0.81 -5.42
CA LEU A 188 -14.03 0.10 -5.61
C LEU A 188 -12.69 -0.64 -5.58
N LEU A 189 -12.55 -1.66 -4.73
CA LEU A 189 -11.39 -2.56 -4.78
C LEU A 189 -11.25 -3.21 -6.15
N ASN A 190 -12.34 -3.72 -6.72
CA ASN A 190 -12.31 -4.38 -8.03
C ASN A 190 -11.88 -3.39 -9.12
N GLU A 191 -12.47 -2.19 -9.16
CA GLU A 191 -12.11 -1.15 -10.12
C GLU A 191 -10.63 -0.74 -9.97
N TYR A 192 -10.16 -0.53 -8.74
CA TYR A 192 -8.76 -0.21 -8.46
C TYR A 192 -7.81 -1.34 -8.89
N CYS A 193 -8.13 -2.60 -8.58
CA CYS A 193 -7.28 -3.72 -8.94
C CYS A 193 -7.29 -4.00 -10.46
N GLU A 194 -8.41 -3.78 -11.15
CA GLU A 194 -8.46 -3.81 -12.61
C GLU A 194 -7.56 -2.75 -13.23
N PHE A 195 -7.60 -1.52 -12.70
CA PHE A 195 -6.70 -0.43 -13.10
C PHE A 195 -5.23 -0.77 -12.82
N LEU A 196 -4.89 -1.13 -11.59
CA LEU A 196 -3.52 -1.45 -11.16
C LEU A 196 -2.94 -2.60 -11.98
N PHE A 197 -3.56 -3.79 -11.91
CA PHE A 197 -2.99 -4.98 -12.50
C PHE A 197 -3.12 -4.98 -14.03
N GLY A 198 -4.19 -4.40 -14.58
CA GLY A 198 -4.37 -4.25 -16.03
C GLY A 198 -3.33 -3.33 -16.67
N LEU A 199 -2.75 -2.38 -15.92
CA LEU A 199 -1.61 -1.58 -16.34
C LEU A 199 -0.29 -2.30 -16.12
N LEU A 200 -0.04 -2.83 -14.91
CA LEU A 200 1.22 -3.49 -14.58
C LEU A 200 1.53 -4.69 -15.48
N GLU A 201 0.51 -5.45 -15.89
CA GLU A 201 0.66 -6.60 -16.81
C GLU A 201 1.19 -6.20 -18.20
N LYS A 202 0.96 -4.95 -18.62
CA LYS A 202 1.35 -4.46 -19.95
C LYS A 202 2.72 -3.79 -19.97
N ILE A 203 3.38 -3.66 -18.82
CA ILE A 203 4.71 -3.06 -18.71
C ILE A 203 5.75 -4.13 -19.05
N SER A 204 6.73 -3.77 -19.89
CA SER A 204 7.83 -4.66 -20.25
C SER A 204 9.15 -4.19 -19.64
N PHE A 205 9.78 -5.07 -18.88
CA PHE A 205 11.04 -4.80 -18.19
C PHE A 205 12.23 -5.28 -19.03
N SER A 206 13.37 -4.61 -18.83
CA SER A 206 14.62 -4.94 -19.53
C SER A 206 15.35 -6.17 -18.95
N SER A 207 15.08 -6.53 -17.69
CA SER A 207 15.90 -7.46 -16.91
C SER A 207 15.20 -7.88 -15.61
N TYR A 208 15.18 -9.19 -15.32
CA TYR A 208 14.54 -9.80 -14.14
C TYR A 208 15.00 -9.28 -12.77
N GLN A 209 16.25 -8.84 -12.63
CA GLN A 209 16.80 -8.40 -11.33
C GLN A 209 16.36 -6.99 -10.90
N ASP A 210 15.82 -6.19 -11.82
CA ASP A 210 15.45 -4.79 -11.56
C ASP A 210 13.95 -4.58 -11.35
N GLU A 211 13.15 -5.64 -11.41
CA GLU A 211 11.69 -5.55 -11.56
C GLU A 211 10.97 -5.24 -10.25
N TYR A 212 11.47 -5.74 -9.11
CA TYR A 212 10.79 -5.59 -7.82
C TYR A 212 10.58 -4.13 -7.41
N VAL A 213 11.68 -3.36 -7.38
CA VAL A 213 11.66 -1.95 -6.94
C VAL A 213 10.83 -1.12 -7.91
N ASP A 214 10.89 -1.48 -9.19
CA ASP A 214 10.11 -0.85 -10.25
C ASP A 214 8.61 -1.08 -10.02
N TYR A 215 8.14 -2.33 -9.96
CA TYR A 215 6.73 -2.67 -9.68
C TYR A 215 6.20 -2.05 -8.39
N TYR A 216 7.01 -2.05 -7.32
CA TYR A 216 6.63 -1.42 -6.06
C TYR A 216 6.37 0.08 -6.24
N LEU A 217 7.33 0.83 -6.79
CA LEU A 217 7.17 2.28 -6.96
C LEU A 217 6.07 2.62 -7.96
N LEU A 218 5.94 1.86 -9.04
CA LEU A 218 4.84 2.00 -9.99
C LEU A 218 3.49 1.78 -9.31
N SER A 219 3.38 0.79 -8.43
CA SER A 219 2.13 0.55 -7.69
C SER A 219 1.75 1.71 -6.77
N LEU A 220 2.73 2.36 -6.10
CA LEU A 220 2.48 3.53 -5.28
C LEU A 220 2.03 4.73 -6.11
N ILE A 221 2.66 4.94 -7.27
CA ILE A 221 2.28 5.98 -8.23
C ILE A 221 0.85 5.73 -8.72
N LEU A 222 0.51 4.48 -9.06
CA LEU A 222 -0.82 4.11 -9.54
C LEU A 222 -1.89 4.22 -8.46
N PHE A 223 -1.59 3.82 -7.22
CA PHE A 223 -2.50 3.99 -6.09
C PHE A 223 -2.76 5.48 -5.83
N THR A 224 -1.70 6.28 -5.77
CA THR A 224 -1.84 7.73 -5.61
C THR A 224 -2.66 8.33 -6.76
N THR A 225 -2.31 8.00 -8.01
CA THR A 225 -3.03 8.44 -9.22
C THR A 225 -4.52 8.13 -9.15
N TYR A 226 -4.88 6.90 -8.74
CA TYR A 226 -6.26 6.45 -8.68
C TYR A 226 -7.04 7.22 -7.61
N PHE A 227 -6.47 7.35 -6.41
CA PHE A 227 -7.16 7.94 -5.27
C PHE A 227 -7.09 9.47 -5.18
N THR A 228 -6.21 10.13 -5.94
CA THR A 228 -6.21 11.60 -6.13
C THR A 228 -6.96 12.02 -7.38
N ASN A 229 -7.61 11.09 -8.09
CA ASN A 229 -8.56 11.46 -9.14
C ASN A 229 -9.81 12.05 -8.47
N GLY A 230 -10.21 13.27 -8.84
CA GLY A 230 -11.26 14.01 -8.12
C GLY A 230 -12.59 13.26 -7.93
N ASN A 231 -12.97 12.37 -8.85
CA ASN A 231 -14.15 11.54 -8.70
C ASN A 231 -13.99 10.51 -7.56
N ILE A 232 -12.83 9.86 -7.48
CA ILE A 232 -12.52 8.82 -6.49
C ILE A 232 -12.12 9.42 -5.14
N GLU A 233 -11.42 10.55 -5.15
CA GLU A 233 -10.99 11.28 -3.96
C GLU A 233 -12.20 11.64 -3.08
N SER A 234 -13.29 12.10 -3.71
CA SER A 234 -14.53 12.44 -3.01
C SER A 234 -15.23 11.26 -2.33
N LEU A 235 -14.91 10.02 -2.72
CA LEU A 235 -15.48 8.79 -2.17
C LEU A 235 -14.66 8.21 -1.01
N SER A 236 -13.50 8.80 -0.72
CA SER A 236 -12.49 8.22 0.16
C SER A 236 -12.21 9.12 1.36
N PHE A 237 -12.14 8.52 2.54
CA PHE A 237 -11.71 9.19 3.76
C PHE A 237 -10.21 9.02 3.95
N SER A 238 -9.51 10.13 4.16
CA SER A 238 -8.10 10.13 4.49
C SER A 238 -7.89 9.72 5.95
N ALA A 239 -7.50 8.47 6.16
CA ALA A 239 -7.32 7.88 7.47
C ALA A 239 -5.85 7.94 7.91
N PRO A 240 -5.59 8.13 9.22
CA PRO A 240 -4.24 8.04 9.77
C PRO A 240 -3.70 6.61 9.65
N ALA A 241 -2.42 6.51 9.28
CA ALA A 241 -1.69 5.27 9.33
C ALA A 241 -1.25 4.96 10.77
N ILE A 242 -1.34 3.70 11.16
CA ILE A 242 -0.89 3.17 12.44
C ILE A 242 0.32 2.28 12.17
N TYR A 243 1.49 2.73 12.58
CA TYR A 243 2.75 2.02 12.41
C TYR A 243 3.06 1.24 13.67
N VAL A 244 3.15 -0.08 13.55
CA VAL A 244 3.46 -0.96 14.68
C VAL A 244 4.90 -1.44 14.51
N SER A 245 5.73 -1.31 15.55
CA SER A 245 7.07 -1.89 15.49
C SER A 245 7.63 -2.12 16.89
N ASP A 246 8.13 -3.33 17.13
CA ASP A 246 8.76 -3.74 18.38
C ASP A 246 9.95 -2.83 18.78
N TYR A 247 10.57 -2.16 17.80
CA TYR A 247 11.70 -1.23 18.00
C TYR A 247 11.27 0.14 18.57
N LEU A 248 9.97 0.47 18.54
CA LEU A 248 9.42 1.72 19.09
C LEU A 248 9.31 1.72 20.62
N ARG A 249 9.88 0.71 21.29
CA ARG A 249 10.19 0.80 22.73
C ARG A 249 11.14 1.95 23.09
N ILE A 250 11.69 2.64 22.10
CA ILE A 250 12.56 3.81 22.29
C ILE A 250 11.86 5.05 21.71
N SER A 251 11.42 5.93 22.62
CA SER A 251 10.92 7.30 22.44
C SER A 251 9.42 7.52 22.16
N ASN A 252 8.78 8.29 23.04
CA ASN A 252 7.38 8.74 22.99
C ASN A 252 7.15 9.92 22.01
N ASP A 253 8.10 10.27 21.15
CA ASP A 253 8.06 11.46 20.29
C ASP A 253 8.33 11.13 18.81
N LEU A 254 7.45 10.31 18.24
CA LEU A 254 7.52 9.93 16.82
C LEU A 254 6.46 10.70 16.02
N ASN A 255 6.90 11.74 15.32
CA ASN A 255 6.15 12.30 14.20
C ASN A 255 6.44 11.49 12.92
N SER A 256 5.66 11.72 11.85
CA SER A 256 5.77 11.03 10.55
C SER A 256 7.21 10.95 10.00
N ARG A 257 8.02 12.01 10.19
CA ARG A 257 9.44 12.04 9.79
C ARG A 257 10.30 11.02 10.52
N ASN A 258 10.02 10.73 11.79
CA ASN A 258 10.80 9.77 12.58
C ASN A 258 10.43 8.32 12.29
N ILE A 259 9.18 8.07 11.88
CA ILE A 259 8.70 6.75 11.44
C ILE A 259 9.42 6.34 10.15
N VAL A 260 9.43 7.24 9.16
CA VAL A 260 10.15 7.06 7.89
C VAL A 260 11.65 6.89 8.12
N LYS A 261 12.27 7.72 8.98
CA LYS A 261 13.67 7.53 9.38
C LYS A 261 13.92 6.17 10.00
N SER A 262 12.99 5.61 10.75
CA SER A 262 13.12 4.29 11.39
C SER A 262 13.00 3.16 10.37
N VAL A 263 12.11 3.29 9.38
CA VAL A 263 12.02 2.41 8.20
C VAL A 263 13.33 2.46 7.39
N LEU A 264 13.85 3.66 7.10
CA LEU A 264 15.14 3.84 6.41
C LEU A 264 16.33 3.32 7.26
N ARG A 265 16.24 3.38 8.59
CA ARG A 265 17.26 2.82 9.51
C ARG A 265 17.20 1.30 9.52
N LYS A 266 16.00 0.69 9.45
CA LYS A 266 15.78 -0.75 9.21
C LYS A 266 16.48 -1.16 7.91
N GLU A 267 16.31 -0.40 6.84
CA GLU A 267 16.98 -0.65 5.55
C GLU A 267 18.51 -0.55 5.66
N LYS A 268 19.03 0.45 6.37
CA LYS A 268 20.48 0.64 6.53
C LYS A 268 21.09 -0.52 7.34
N ILE A 269 20.46 -0.94 8.43
CA ILE A 269 20.94 -2.07 9.26
C ILE A 269 20.92 -3.38 8.46
N ILE A 270 19.83 -3.67 7.73
CA ILE A 270 19.70 -4.87 6.89
C ILE A 270 20.78 -4.93 5.80
N ARG A 271 21.10 -3.79 5.17
CA ARG A 271 22.19 -3.69 4.17
C ARG A 271 23.56 -4.07 4.75
N TYR A 272 23.83 -3.77 6.03
CA TYR A 272 25.11 -4.04 6.66
C TYR A 272 25.25 -5.46 7.23
N THR A 273 24.18 -6.06 7.74
CA THR A 273 24.25 -7.35 8.45
C THR A 273 23.92 -8.56 7.57
N SER A 274 23.32 -8.39 6.39
CA SER A 274 23.02 -9.49 5.47
C SER A 274 22.92 -8.99 4.02
N PRO A 275 24.05 -8.81 3.32
CA PRO A 275 24.07 -8.22 1.97
C PRO A 275 23.28 -9.02 0.91
N LYS A 276 22.97 -10.31 1.17
CA LYS A 276 22.10 -11.15 0.32
C LYS A 276 20.60 -11.11 0.70
N LYS A 277 20.21 -10.35 1.73
CA LYS A 277 18.83 -10.17 2.21
C LYS A 277 18.40 -8.70 2.15
N VAL A 278 18.83 -7.95 1.14
CA VAL A 278 18.25 -6.62 0.91
C VAL A 278 16.89 -6.81 0.25
N LEU A 279 15.88 -7.08 1.07
CA LEU A 279 14.48 -6.95 0.72
C LEU A 279 14.04 -5.59 1.23
N TYR A 280 13.76 -4.65 0.32
CA TYR A 280 12.74 -3.66 0.63
C TYR A 280 11.43 -4.45 0.83
N GLY A 281 10.75 -4.31 1.97
CA GLY A 281 9.49 -5.05 2.24
C GLY A 281 9.66 -6.45 2.84
N ALA A 282 10.38 -6.54 3.96
CA ALA A 282 10.22 -7.61 4.96
C ALA A 282 10.15 -7.01 6.36
#